data_AF-A0A924SS13-F1
#
_entry.id   AF-A0A924SS13-F1
#
_cell.length_a   1.000
_cell.length_b   1.000
_cell.length_c   1.000
_cell.angle_alpha   90.00
_cell.angle_beta   90.00
_cell.angle_gamma   90.00
#
_symmetry.space_group_name_H-M   'P 1'
#
loop_
_entity.id
_entity.type
_entity.pdbx_description
1 polymer ?
#
loop_
_entity_poly.entity_id
_entity_poly.type
_entity_poly.pdbx_seq_one_letter_code
_entity_poly.pdbx_strand_id
1 'polypeptide(L)'
;MPEHSYDVRTDGKTHRSLFERLTALISPEPENRAELLEVLHDAHERNLIDADALSMIEGVFQVSDLSARDIMVPRSQMDVIDISRPIEDWMPQ
;
A
#
# COMPACT_ATOMS: atom_id res chain seq x y z
N MET A 1 24.22 33.62 35.51
CA MET A 1 24.25 32.50 34.56
C MET A 1 25.40 31.58 34.94
N PRO A 2 25.16 30.37 35.45
CA PRO A 2 26.17 29.32 35.50
C PRO A 2 25.83 28.17 34.55
N GLU A 3 26.85 27.72 33.82
CA GLU A 3 26.84 26.58 32.88
C GLU A 3 26.88 25.25 33.67
N HIS A 4 26.14 24.24 33.21
CA HIS A 4 26.28 22.86 33.67
C HIS A 4 26.62 21.95 32.48
N SER A 5 27.85 21.45 32.48
CA SER A 5 28.31 20.39 31.59
C SER A 5 27.90 19.04 32.18
N TYR A 6 27.25 18.20 31.39
CA TYR A 6 26.98 16.80 31.73
C TYR A 6 27.82 15.90 30.82
N ASP A 7 28.73 15.16 31.45
CA ASP A 7 29.48 14.07 30.85
C ASP A 7 28.74 12.77 31.18
N VAL A 8 28.33 11.99 30.18
CA VAL A 8 27.75 10.65 30.39
C VAL A 8 28.60 9.61 29.67
N ARG A 9 29.07 8.70 30.53
CA ARG A 9 29.94 7.56 30.29
C ARG A 9 29.34 6.53 29.34
N THR A 10 30.23 5.88 28.60
CA THR A 10 30.01 4.71 27.76
C THR A 10 29.87 3.42 28.59
N ASP A 11 28.86 2.60 28.26
CA ASP A 11 28.73 1.15 28.47
C ASP A 11 27.53 0.70 27.62
N GLY A 12 27.41 -0.42 26.92
CA GLY A 12 28.13 -1.67 26.80
C GLY A 12 27.18 -2.64 26.09
N LYS A 13 27.61 -3.21 24.94
CA LYS A 13 27.15 -4.47 24.32
C LYS A 13 25.69 -4.94 24.54
N THR A 14 24.73 -4.51 23.72
CA THR A 14 23.44 -5.24 23.53
C THR A 14 22.87 -5.13 22.10
N HIS A 15 23.70 -4.94 21.06
CA HIS A 15 23.18 -4.70 19.70
C HIS A 15 23.32 -5.87 18.71
N ARG A 16 23.85 -7.03 19.15
CA ARG A 16 24.04 -8.19 18.25
C ARG A 16 22.75 -8.99 17.98
N SER A 17 21.81 -9.08 18.93
CA SER A 17 20.59 -9.91 18.77
C SER A 17 19.53 -9.29 17.86
N LEU A 18 19.38 -7.96 17.86
CA LEU A 18 18.40 -7.28 17.00
C LEU A 18 18.88 -7.23 15.55
N PHE A 19 20.17 -6.99 15.30
CA PHE A 19 20.74 -7.07 13.97
C PHE A 19 20.70 -8.49 13.40
N GLU A 20 20.93 -9.53 14.21
CA GLU A 20 20.82 -10.92 13.75
C GLU A 20 19.37 -11.32 13.37
N ARG A 21 18.35 -10.82 14.10
CA ARG A 21 16.93 -10.98 13.71
C ARG A 21 16.57 -10.16 12.47
N LEU A 22 17.20 -9.00 12.29
CA LEU A 22 17.05 -8.18 11.09
C LEU A 22 17.69 -8.86 9.86
N THR A 23 18.81 -9.57 10.04
CA THR A 23 19.41 -10.38 8.97
C THR A 23 18.66 -11.70 8.72
N ALA A 24 17.93 -12.24 9.70
CA ALA A 24 17.06 -13.40 9.52
C ALA A 24 15.74 -13.06 8.81
N LEU A 25 15.36 -11.77 8.76
CA LEU A 25 14.30 -11.25 7.90
C LEU A 25 14.76 -10.97 6.47
N ILE A 26 16.02 -11.31 6.14
CA ILE A 26 16.44 -11.53 4.76
C ILE A 26 15.86 -12.89 4.33
N SER A 27 14.54 -12.98 4.33
CA SER A 27 13.86 -13.84 3.37
C SER A 27 14.32 -13.38 1.99
N PRO A 28 14.53 -14.27 1.01
CA PRO A 28 14.70 -13.86 -0.38
C PRO A 28 13.65 -12.78 -0.68
N GLU A 29 14.12 -11.59 -1.07
CA GLU A 29 13.21 -10.53 -1.48
C GLU A 29 12.47 -11.07 -2.71
N PRO A 30 11.13 -10.95 -2.77
CA PRO A 30 10.39 -11.48 -3.91
C PRO A 30 10.90 -10.85 -5.20
N GLU A 31 11.36 -11.67 -6.14
CA GLU A 31 11.94 -11.18 -7.40
C GLU A 31 10.86 -10.90 -8.46
N ASN A 32 9.64 -11.39 -8.22
CA ASN A 32 8.50 -11.20 -9.10
C ASN A 32 7.18 -11.06 -8.33
N ARG A 33 6.13 -10.72 -9.08
CA ARG A 33 4.79 -10.44 -8.52
C ARG A 33 4.16 -11.65 -7.83
N ALA A 34 4.41 -12.87 -8.33
CA ALA A 34 3.85 -14.08 -7.74
C ALA A 34 4.47 -14.33 -6.36
N GLU A 35 5.80 -14.23 -6.26
CA GLU A 35 6.51 -14.34 -4.98
C GLU A 35 6.08 -13.26 -3.98
N LEU A 36 5.86 -12.03 -4.45
CA LEU A 36 5.37 -10.95 -3.57
C LEU A 36 3.95 -11.24 -3.05
N LEU A 37 3.07 -11.79 -3.88
CA LEU A 37 1.73 -12.19 -3.46
C LEU A 37 1.78 -13.32 -2.42
N GLU A 38 2.67 -14.30 -2.58
CA GLU A 38 2.88 -15.36 -1.57
C GLU A 38 3.28 -14.77 -0.21
N VAL A 39 4.21 -13.82 -0.18
CA VAL A 39 4.61 -13.14 1.07
C VAL A 39 3.44 -12.39 1.71
N LEU A 40 2.58 -11.75 0.90
CA LEU A 40 1.41 -11.04 1.39
C LEU A 40 0.32 -11.99 1.91
N HIS A 41 0.13 -13.14 1.27
CA HIS A 41 -0.76 -14.19 1.78
C HIS A 41 -0.27 -14.72 3.13
N ASP A 42 1.02 -15.04 3.26
CA ASP A 42 1.62 -15.47 4.53
C ASP A 42 1.46 -14.41 5.63
N ALA A 43 1.62 -13.12 5.28
CA ALA A 43 1.42 -12.02 6.20
C ALA A 43 -0.04 -11.92 6.67
N HIS A 44 -1.00 -12.17 5.78
CA HIS A 44 -2.42 -12.21 6.11
C HIS A 44 -2.76 -13.40 7.02
N GLU A 45 -2.27 -14.61 6.73
CA GLU A 45 -2.47 -15.79 7.59
C GLU A 45 -1.92 -15.58 9.00
N ARG A 46 -0.84 -14.81 9.11
CA ARG A 46 -0.22 -14.40 10.38
C ARG A 46 -0.90 -13.20 11.04
N ASN A 47 -2.02 -12.71 10.48
CA ASN A 47 -2.79 -11.56 10.95
C ASN A 47 -1.96 -10.25 11.03
N LEU A 48 -0.95 -10.10 10.16
CA LEU A 48 -0.14 -8.88 10.06
C LEU A 48 -0.82 -7.82 9.18
N ILE A 49 -1.63 -8.26 8.23
CA ILE A 49 -2.50 -7.43 7.38
C ILE A 49 -3.90 -8.05 7.34
N ASP A 50 -4.92 -7.22 7.21
CA ASP A 50 -6.30 -7.67 7.06
C ASP A 50 -6.62 -8.10 5.62
N ALA A 51 -7.78 -8.75 5.45
CA ALA A 51 -8.22 -9.27 4.17
C ALA A 51 -8.50 -8.14 3.15
N ASP A 52 -8.98 -6.99 3.63
CA ASP A 52 -9.27 -5.83 2.77
C ASP A 52 -7.98 -5.26 2.19
N ALA A 53 -6.92 -5.12 2.99
CA ALA A 53 -5.61 -4.69 2.53
C ALA A 53 -5.00 -5.67 1.52
N LEU A 54 -5.08 -6.97 1.78
CA LEU A 54 -4.61 -8.00 0.84
C LEU A 54 -5.37 -7.90 -0.50
N SER A 55 -6.70 -7.86 -0.47
CA SER A 55 -7.54 -7.74 -1.68
C SER A 55 -7.30 -6.43 -2.45
N MET A 56 -7.03 -5.31 -1.76
CA MET A 56 -6.64 -4.07 -2.44
C MET A 56 -5.34 -4.24 -3.23
N ILE A 57 -4.32 -4.90 -2.64
CA ILE A 57 -3.02 -5.11 -3.31
C ILE A 57 -3.16 -6.07 -4.49
N GLU A 58 -3.91 -7.17 -4.34
CA GLU A 58 -4.24 -8.08 -5.44
C GLU A 58 -4.96 -7.34 -6.58
N GLY A 59 -5.93 -6.48 -6.23
CA GLY A 59 -6.65 -5.64 -7.17
C GLY A 59 -5.71 -4.69 -7.94
N VAL A 60 -4.72 -4.09 -7.27
CA VAL A 60 -3.70 -3.25 -7.90
C VAL A 60 -2.90 -4.04 -8.94
N PHE A 61 -2.48 -5.26 -8.62
CA PHE A 61 -1.75 -6.09 -9.59
C PHE A 61 -2.62 -6.52 -10.77
N GLN A 62 -3.91 -6.77 -10.54
CA GLN A 62 -4.86 -7.11 -11.60
C GLN A 62 -5.07 -5.96 -12.59
N VAL A 63 -5.06 -4.71 -12.10
CA VAL A 63 -5.31 -3.53 -12.95
C VAL A 63 -4.05 -2.86 -13.49
N SER A 64 -2.86 -3.22 -13.00
CA SER A 64 -1.61 -2.53 -13.39
C SER A 64 -1.28 -2.63 -14.88
N ASP A 65 -1.77 -3.68 -15.53
CA ASP A 65 -1.51 -3.96 -16.93
C ASP A 65 -2.66 -3.48 -17.83
N LEU A 66 -3.72 -2.93 -17.23
CA LEU A 66 -4.87 -2.41 -17.93
C LEU A 66 -4.63 -0.96 -18.39
N SER A 67 -5.19 -0.64 -19.54
CA SER A 67 -5.26 0.71 -20.06
C SER A 67 -6.67 1.29 -19.87
N ALA A 68 -6.82 2.62 -20.03
CA ALA A 68 -8.12 3.27 -19.84
C ALA A 68 -9.24 2.65 -20.69
N ARG A 69 -8.93 2.17 -21.91
CA ARG A 69 -9.94 1.53 -22.77
C ARG A 69 -10.43 0.18 -22.29
N ASP A 70 -9.68 -0.47 -21.40
CA ASP A 70 -10.04 -1.80 -20.89
C ASP A 70 -11.06 -1.69 -19.75
N ILE A 71 -11.18 -0.51 -19.12
CA ILE A 71 -12.03 -0.28 -17.94
C ILE A 71 -13.00 0.91 -18.04
N MET A 72 -12.86 1.81 -19.03
CA MET A 72 -13.74 2.97 -19.16
C MET A 72 -15.17 2.57 -19.52
N VAL A 73 -16.15 3.36 -19.07
CA VAL A 73 -17.53 3.25 -19.56
C VAL A 73 -17.55 3.69 -21.05
N PRO A 74 -18.05 2.85 -21.98
CA PRO A 74 -18.14 3.21 -23.39
C PRO A 74 -18.96 4.49 -23.61
N ARG A 75 -18.55 5.33 -24.57
CA ARG A 75 -19.25 6.60 -24.87
C ARG A 75 -20.73 6.42 -25.19
N SER A 76 -21.12 5.30 -25.79
CA SER A 76 -22.51 4.96 -26.10
C SER A 76 -23.36 4.58 -24.88
N GLN A 77 -22.73 4.34 -23.73
CA GLN A 77 -23.35 3.96 -22.46
C GLN A 77 -23.23 5.07 -21.40
N MET A 78 -22.70 6.24 -21.77
CA MET A 78 -22.58 7.36 -20.85
C MET A 78 -23.89 8.15 -20.78
N ASP A 79 -24.37 8.40 -19.57
CA ASP A 79 -25.33 9.46 -19.30
C ASP A 79 -24.60 10.80 -19.30
N VAL A 80 -25.00 11.70 -20.20
CA VAL A 80 -24.32 12.98 -20.43
C VAL A 80 -25.25 14.14 -20.13
N ILE A 81 -24.69 15.18 -19.49
CA ILE A 81 -25.39 16.43 -19.23
C ILE A 81 -24.87 17.48 -20.21
N ASP A 82 -25.78 18.18 -20.86
CA ASP A 82 -25.48 19.31 -21.73
C ASP A 82 -25.31 20.58 -20.89
N ILE A 83 -24.11 21.14 -20.89
CA ILE A 83 -23.76 22.35 -20.11
C ILE A 83 -24.55 23.59 -20.52
N SER A 84 -25.18 23.58 -21.71
CA SER A 84 -26.00 24.70 -22.18
C SER A 84 -27.43 24.67 -21.64
N ARG A 85 -27.84 23.58 -20.97
CA ARG A 85 -29.18 23.43 -20.40
C ARG A 85 -29.22 23.88 -18.92
N PRO A 86 -30.34 24.47 -18.47
CA PRO A 86 -30.54 24.82 -17.06
C PRO A 86 -30.38 23.62 -16.12
N ILE A 87 -29.98 23.87 -14.87
CA ILE A 87 -29.71 22.82 -13.87
C ILE A 87 -30.96 22.03 -13.49
N GLU A 88 -32.11 22.70 -13.56
CA GLU A 88 -33.42 22.15 -13.25
C GLU A 88 -33.81 21.01 -14.20
N ASP A 89 -33.22 20.95 -15.41
CA ASP A 89 -33.51 19.93 -16.41
C ASP A 89 -32.88 18.56 -16.09
N TRP A 90 -31.85 18.52 -15.24
CA TRP A 90 -31.07 17.31 -14.98
C TRP A 90 -30.87 16.98 -13.48
N MET A 91 -31.41 17.79 -12.57
CA MET A 91 -31.52 17.41 -11.15
C MET A 91 -32.71 16.46 -10.91
N PRO A 92 -32.53 15.36 -10.16
CA PRO A 92 -33.65 14.57 -9.68
C PRO A 92 -34.53 15.39 -8.70
N GLN A 93 -35.85 15.13 -8.71
CA GLN A 93 -36.84 15.70 -7.78
C GLN A 93 -36.73 15.10 -6.38
#